data_AF-A0A7X5DG12-F1
#
_entry.id   AF-A0A7X5DG12-F1
#
_cell.length_a   1.000
_cell.length_b   1.000
_cell.length_c   1.000
_cell.angle_alpha   90.00
_cell.angle_beta   90.00
_cell.angle_gamma   90.00
#
_symmetry.space_group_name_H-M   'P 1'
#
loop_
_entity.id
_entity.type
_entity.pdbx_description
1 polymer ?
#
loop_
_entity_poly.entity_id
_entity_poly.type
_entity_poly.pdbx_seq_one_letter_code
_entity_poly.pdbx_strand_id
1 'polypeptide(L)'
;MRYAQIDGNGICFADSYLSGEVNANDMIPLDENVISPLGKKYCNGEWQEVEQLQLPEPESDTEIIMQSIAELELQGLEAQQERQMLAQQMTDLELTMLERGNI
;
A
#
# COMPACT_ATOMS: atom_id res chain seq x y z
N MET A 1 -5.39 36.85 -14.68
CA MET A 1 -4.28 36.92 -13.70
C MET A 1 -4.18 35.58 -12.99
N ARG A 2 -2.96 35.07 -12.79
CA ARG A 2 -2.73 33.76 -12.20
C ARG A 2 -2.36 33.92 -10.73
N TYR A 3 -2.90 33.06 -9.87
CA TYR A 3 -2.70 33.11 -8.43
C TYR A 3 -2.50 31.70 -7.86
N ALA A 4 -1.60 31.59 -6.88
CA ALA A 4 -1.54 30.45 -5.98
C ALA A 4 -2.41 30.72 -4.75
N GLN A 5 -3.24 29.75 -4.40
CA GLN A 5 -4.01 29.75 -3.16
C GLN A 5 -3.28 28.94 -2.10
N ILE A 6 -3.01 29.57 -0.95
CA ILE A 6 -2.31 28.95 0.18
C ILE A 6 -3.28 28.60 1.32
N ASP A 7 -3.02 27.50 2.00
CA ASP A 7 -3.74 27.11 3.21
C ASP A 7 -3.23 27.84 4.47
N GLY A 8 -3.79 27.55 5.64
CA GLY A 8 -3.36 28.13 6.91
C GLY A 8 -1.91 27.79 7.31
N ASN A 9 -1.28 26.82 6.67
CA ASN A 9 0.13 26.45 6.85
C ASN A 9 1.06 27.14 5.83
N GLY A 10 0.49 27.92 4.91
CA GLY A 10 1.19 28.55 3.79
C GLY A 10 1.46 27.61 2.61
N ILE A 11 0.82 26.44 2.55
CA ILE A 11 1.03 25.46 1.47
C ILE A 11 0.07 25.75 0.32
N CYS A 12 0.60 25.84 -0.90
CA CYS A 12 -0.22 26.00 -2.09
C CYS A 12 -1.04 24.74 -2.35
N PHE A 13 -2.37 24.86 -2.31
CA PHE A 13 -3.29 23.76 -2.61
C PHE A 13 -4.05 23.94 -3.93
N ALA A 14 -4.00 25.14 -4.53
CA ALA A 14 -4.61 25.40 -5.83
C ALA A 14 -3.89 26.50 -6.63
N ASP A 15 -3.94 26.35 -7.95
CA ASP A 15 -3.43 27.31 -8.94
C ASP A 15 -4.62 27.74 -9.81
N SER A 16 -4.91 29.04 -9.86
CA SER A 16 -6.16 29.56 -10.41
C SER A 16 -5.94 30.76 -11.33
N TYR A 17 -6.72 30.82 -12.41
CA TYR A 17 -6.78 31.96 -13.32
C TYR A 17 -8.04 32.77 -13.07
N LEU A 18 -7.87 34.01 -12.66
CA LEU A 18 -8.96 34.93 -12.35
C LEU A 18 -9.07 36.06 -13.38
N SER A 19 -10.29 36.57 -13.56
CA SER A 19 -10.63 37.62 -14.52
C SER A 19 -10.16 39.02 -14.10
N GLY A 20 -9.73 39.20 -12.85
CA GLY A 20 -9.28 40.48 -12.31
C GLY A 20 -8.29 40.31 -11.16
N GLU A 21 -7.84 41.44 -10.63
CA GLU A 21 -6.93 41.49 -9.49
C GLU A 21 -7.66 41.12 -8.20
N VAL A 22 -7.05 40.22 -7.41
CA VAL A 22 -7.55 39.83 -6.09
C VAL A 22 -6.54 40.27 -5.04
N ASN A 23 -7.02 41.01 -4.04
CA ASN A 23 -6.26 41.39 -2.86
C ASN A 23 -6.78 40.57 -1.67
N ALA A 24 -6.15 39.43 -1.42
CA ALA A 24 -6.44 38.54 -0.30
C ALA A 24 -5.14 37.92 0.22
N ASN A 25 -5.05 37.68 1.53
CA ASN A 25 -3.82 37.22 2.17
C ASN A 25 -3.40 35.80 1.77
N ASP A 26 -4.37 34.98 1.36
CA ASP A 26 -4.23 33.61 0.90
C ASP A 26 -4.01 33.49 -0.61
N MET A 27 -3.94 34.63 -1.32
CA MET A 27 -3.83 34.70 -2.77
C MET A 27 -2.50 35.33 -3.17
N ILE A 28 -1.55 34.49 -3.55
CA ILE A 28 -0.22 34.93 -3.98
C ILE A 28 -0.21 35.08 -5.51
N PRO A 29 0.01 36.29 -6.06
CA PRO A 29 0.07 36.49 -7.50
C PRO A 29 1.27 35.74 -8.10
N LEU A 30 1.03 35.07 -9.23
CA LEU A 30 2.04 34.33 -9.97
C LEU A 30 2.29 34.98 -11.34
N ASP A 31 3.56 35.02 -11.72
CA ASP A 31 3.95 35.34 -13.10
C ASP A 31 3.59 34.17 -14.04
N GLU A 32 3.33 34.47 -15.31
CA GLU A 32 2.98 33.45 -16.31
C GLU A 32 4.11 32.44 -16.55
N ASN A 33 5.36 32.84 -16.32
CA ASN A 33 6.53 31.98 -16.54
C ASN A 33 6.86 31.07 -15.34
N VAL A 34 6.19 31.25 -14.21
CA VAL A 34 6.47 30.47 -13.00
C VAL A 34 5.78 29.09 -13.08
N ILE A 35 6.53 28.02 -12.82
CA ILE A 35 5.96 26.67 -12.69
C ILE A 35 4.98 26.64 -11.53
N SER A 36 3.88 25.90 -11.67
CA SER A 36 2.86 25.79 -10.61
C SER A 36 3.51 25.41 -9.27
N PRO A 37 3.36 26.23 -8.20
CA PRO A 37 3.96 25.95 -6.91
C PRO A 37 3.11 24.98 -6.06
N LEU A 38 2.25 24.18 -6.69
CA LEU A 38 1.35 23.26 -6.01
C LEU A 38 2.13 22.33 -5.07
N GLY A 39 1.66 22.22 -3.82
CA GLY A 39 2.31 21.42 -2.77
C GLY A 39 3.54 22.07 -2.12
N LYS A 40 3.96 23.26 -2.58
CA LYS A 40 5.07 24.02 -1.97
C LYS A 40 4.57 24.99 -0.92
N LYS A 41 5.41 25.29 0.07
CA LYS A 41 5.13 26.27 1.11
C LYS A 41 5.65 27.65 0.71
N TYR A 42 4.83 28.67 0.87
CA TYR A 42 5.22 30.05 0.66
C TYR A 42 5.86 30.63 1.93
N CYS A 43 7.16 30.94 1.85
CA CYS A 43 7.94 31.48 2.94
C CYS A 43 8.67 32.75 2.48
N ASN A 44 8.28 33.91 3.04
CA ASN A 44 8.97 35.20 2.82
C ASN A 44 9.20 35.58 1.33
N GLY A 45 8.27 35.25 0.44
CA GLY A 45 8.41 35.57 -0.99
C GLY A 45 8.86 34.39 -1.86
N GLU A 46 9.29 33.27 -1.26
CA GLU A 46 9.83 32.12 -1.98
C GLU A 46 8.99 30.85 -1.77
N TRP A 47 8.95 30.00 -2.79
CA TRP A 47 8.29 28.69 -2.74
C TRP A 47 9.29 27.60 -2.36
N GLN A 48 9.10 27.01 -1.19
CA GLN A 48 9.95 25.96 -0.65
C GLN A 48 9.30 24.59 -0.77
N GLU A 49 10.08 23.59 -1.14
CA GLU A 49 9.66 22.18 -1.13
C GLU A 49 9.24 21.79 0.30
N VAL A 50 8.08 21.18 0.45
CA VAL A 50 7.68 20.58 1.72
C VAL A 50 8.09 19.12 1.66
N GLU A 51 8.87 18.68 2.64
CA GLU A 51 9.21 17.26 2.78
C GLU A 51 7.90 16.49 3.01
N GLN A 52 7.43 15.82 1.96
CA GLN A 52 6.28 14.94 2.07
C GLN A 52 6.74 13.75 2.90
N LEU A 53 6.14 13.56 4.08
CA LEU A 53 6.28 12.32 4.83
C LEU A 53 5.88 11.20 3.88
N GLN A 54 6.83 10.35 3.50
CA GLN A 54 6.54 9.12 2.78
C GLN A 54 5.65 8.30 3.71
N LEU A 55 4.34 8.33 3.46
CA LEU A 55 3.44 7.38 4.08
C LEU A 55 3.91 5.99 3.62
N PRO A 56 3.98 4.99 4.52
CA PRO A 56 4.27 3.63 4.10
C PRO A 56 3.28 3.26 2.99
N GLU A 57 3.79 2.76 1.86
CA GLU A 57 2.93 2.29 0.79
C GLU A 57 1.98 1.24 1.37
N PRO A 58 0.67 1.33 1.08
CA PRO A 58 -0.26 0.29 1.47
C PRO A 58 0.20 -1.03 0.82
N GLU A 59 0.17 -2.13 1.59
CA GLU A 59 0.50 -3.46 1.06
C GLU A 59 -0.31 -3.71 -0.22
N SER A 60 0.38 -4.10 -1.29
CA SER A 60 -0.28 -4.33 -2.57
C SER A 60 -1.17 -5.56 -2.46
N ASP A 61 -2.36 -5.52 -3.06
CA ASP A 61 -3.24 -6.69 -3.19
C ASP A 61 -2.49 -7.93 -3.71
N THR A 62 -1.46 -7.71 -4.55
CA THR A 62 -0.62 -8.78 -5.09
C THR A 62 0.23 -9.46 -4.01
N GLU A 63 0.78 -8.69 -3.07
CA GLU A 63 1.60 -9.22 -1.97
C GLU A 63 0.74 -10.03 -0.99
N ILE A 64 -0.46 -9.52 -0.68
CA ILE A 64 -1.45 -10.19 0.17
C ILE A 64 -1.85 -11.55 -0.44
N ILE A 65 -2.16 -11.56 -1.75
CA ILE A 65 -2.51 -12.78 -2.48
C ILE A 65 -1.34 -13.77 -2.46
N MET A 66 -0.12 -13.33 -2.73
CA MET A 66 1.06 -14.20 -2.76
C MET A 66 1.32 -14.86 -1.40
N GLN A 67 1.16 -14.10 -0.31
CA GLN A 67 1.33 -14.63 1.05
C GLN A 67 0.25 -15.68 1.37
N SER A 68 -0.99 -15.41 0.98
CA SER A 68 -2.10 -16.34 1.16
C SER A 68 -1.89 -17.65 0.38
N ILE A 69 -1.34 -17.57 -0.84
CA ILE A 69 -1.03 -18.76 -1.65
C ILE A 69 0.07 -19.60 -0.96
N ALA A 70 1.15 -18.96 -0.49
CA ALA A 70 2.24 -19.65 0.19
C ALA A 70 1.76 -20.39 1.46
N GLU A 71 0.86 -19.78 2.24
CA GLU A 71 0.26 -20.43 3.41
C GLU A 71 -0.60 -21.65 3.04
N LEU A 72 -1.42 -21.52 1.99
CA LEU A 72 -2.26 -22.63 1.51
C LEU A 72 -1.42 -23.81 0.98
N GLU A 73 -0.31 -23.53 0.30
CA GLU A 73 0.61 -24.57 -0.18
C GLU A 73 1.24 -25.36 0.98
N LEU A 74 1.65 -24.67 2.05
CA LEU A 74 2.20 -25.30 3.25
C LEU A 74 1.16 -26.19 3.95
N GLN A 75 -0.06 -25.69 4.15
CA GLN A 75 -1.15 -26.48 4.73
C GLN A 75 -1.48 -27.72 3.87
N GLY A 76 -1.42 -27.58 2.54
CA GLY A 76 -1.62 -28.69 1.61
C GLY A 76 -0.58 -29.79 1.77
N LEU A 77 0.69 -29.42 1.93
CA LEU A 77 1.81 -30.33 2.16
C LEU A 77 1.66 -31.09 3.48
N GLU A 78 1.36 -30.40 4.57
CA GLU A 78 1.14 -31.01 5.89
C GLU A 78 -0.02 -32.01 5.86
N ALA A 79 -1.17 -31.60 5.31
CA ALA A 79 -2.33 -32.47 5.17
C ALA A 79 -2.06 -33.69 4.28
N GLN A 80 -1.19 -33.58 3.27
CA GLN A 80 -0.77 -34.72 2.48
C GLN A 80 0.11 -35.69 3.29
N GLN A 81 1.06 -35.16 4.06
CA GLN A 81 1.95 -35.97 4.90
C GLN A 81 1.17 -36.74 5.97
N GLU A 82 0.23 -36.08 6.66
CA GLU A 82 -0.63 -36.73 7.66
C GLU A 82 -1.43 -37.89 7.04
N ARG A 83 -2.02 -37.67 5.86
CA ARG A 83 -2.76 -38.71 5.13
C ARG A 83 -1.89 -39.91 4.77
N GLN A 84 -0.64 -39.68 4.37
CA GLN A 84 0.30 -40.77 4.08
C GLN A 84 0.64 -41.58 5.34
N MET A 85 0.87 -40.91 6.47
CA MET A 85 1.17 -41.58 7.73
C MET A 85 -0.02 -42.42 8.21
N LEU A 86 -1.24 -41.88 8.14
CA LEU A 86 -2.46 -42.61 8.48
C LEU A 86 -2.66 -43.83 7.58
N ALA A 87 -2.41 -43.70 6.27
CA ALA A 87 -2.48 -44.81 5.34
C ALA A 87 -1.47 -45.93 5.68
N GLN A 88 -0.24 -45.55 6.07
CA GLN A 88 0.76 -46.52 6.52
C GLN A 88 0.31 -47.23 7.80
N GLN A 89 -0.18 -46.50 8.79
CA GLN A 89 -0.68 -47.09 10.04
C GLN A 89 -1.83 -48.08 9.82
N MET A 90 -2.75 -47.76 8.91
CA MET A 90 -3.83 -48.67 8.53
C MET A 90 -3.29 -49.94 7.87
N THR A 91 -2.32 -49.80 6.96
CA THR A 91 -1.69 -50.93 6.27
C THR A 91 -0.98 -51.86 7.26
N ASP A 92 -0.23 -51.30 8.21
CA ASP A 92 0.47 -52.08 9.25
C ASP A 92 -0.52 -52.82 10.17
N LEU A 93 -1.65 -52.17 10.50
CA LEU A 93 -2.72 -52.78 11.29
C LEU A 93 -3.39 -53.94 10.54
N GLU A 94 -3.70 -53.77 9.25
CA GLU A 94 -4.26 -54.85 8.42
C GLU A 94 -3.32 -56.05 8.35
N LEU A 95 -2.01 -55.82 8.17
CA LEU A 95 -1.01 -56.88 8.13
C LEU A 95 -0.92 -57.64 9.46
N THR A 96 -0.86 -56.93 10.59
CA THR A 96 -0.81 -57.57 11.91
C THR A 96 -2.08 -58.37 12.24
N MET A 97 -3.24 -57.95 11.75
CA MET A 97 -4.49 -58.71 11.88
C MET A 97 -4.49 -59.97 11.00
N LEU A 98 -3.96 -59.90 9.78
CA LEU A 98 -3.83 -61.04 8.87
C LEU A 98 -2.84 -62.10 9.41
N GLU A 99 -1.72 -61.67 9.98
CA GLU A 99 -0.73 -62.58 10.59
C GLU A 99 -1.28 -63.32 11.83
N ARG A 100 -2.11 -62.66 12.64
CA ARG A 100 -2.78 -63.29 13.80
C ARG A 100 -3.92 -64.24 13.44
N GLY A 101 -4.53 -64.11 12.26
CA GLY A 101 -5.60 -64.98 11.78
C GLY A 101 -5.13 -66.30 11.16
N ASN A 102 -3.81 -66.45 10.96
CA ASN A 102 -3.18 -67.60 10.30
C ASN A 102 -2.50 -68.60 11.28
N ILE A 103 -2.88 -68.55 12.56
CA ILE A 103 -2.44 -69.45 13.66
C ILE A 103 -3.70 -70.05 14.29
#